data_AF-L9JCE6-F1
#
_entry.id   AF-L9JCE6-F1
#
_cell.length_a   1.000
_cell.length_b   1.000
_cell.length_c   1.000
_cell.angle_alpha   90.00
_cell.angle_beta   90.00
_cell.angle_gamma   90.00
#
_symmetry.space_group_name_H-M   'P 1'
#
loop_
_entity.id
_entity.type
_entity.pdbx_description
1 polymer ?
#
loop_
_entity_poly.entity_id
_entity_poly.type
_entity_poly.pdbx_seq_one_letter_code
_entity_poly.pdbx_strand_id
1 'polypeptide(L)'
;MLGNATMEKCSHLFVDTGLPDLAVGLILLAGSLALLCTCLILLVKMLSALLKGHVAAAIQKVINTDFPAPFTWLTGYLAMVVGAGMTFVVQSSSVFTSAITPLIGLGVISIERAYPLTLGSNIGTTTTAILAALASPREKLASSFQIALCHFFFNISGILLWYPVPCTRLPIRMAKALGRRTAKYRWFAVLYLLVCFLLLPSLVFGISMAGWQAMVGVGAPFGALLAFVVLVNFLQGRSPGHLPRWLQTWDFLPSWMHSLKPLDRLIARATLCYARPEPRSPPLPARVFLEELPPATPSPRLALPVHHGATRL
;
A
#
# COMPACT_ATOMS: atom_id res chain seq x y z
N MET A 1 -33.61 -10.12 65.98
CA MET A 1 -33.53 -11.27 65.05
C MET A 1 -32.55 -10.90 63.95
N LEU A 2 -31.31 -11.38 64.05
CA LEU A 2 -30.31 -11.22 62.99
C LEU A 2 -30.72 -12.11 61.81
N GLY A 3 -31.11 -11.49 60.70
CA GLY A 3 -31.30 -12.17 59.44
C GLY A 3 -29.95 -12.66 58.92
N ASN A 4 -29.78 -13.98 58.91
CA ASN A 4 -28.65 -14.68 58.33
C ASN A 4 -28.64 -14.43 56.81
N ALA A 5 -27.97 -13.35 56.37
CA ALA A 5 -27.77 -13.09 54.96
C ALA A 5 -26.75 -14.10 54.43
N THR A 6 -27.24 -15.22 53.91
CA THR A 6 -26.46 -16.11 53.06
C THR A 6 -26.01 -15.30 51.85
N MET A 7 -24.77 -14.80 51.88
CA MET A 7 -24.10 -14.22 50.72
C MET A 7 -24.07 -15.28 49.64
N GLU A 8 -25.00 -15.18 48.69
CA GLU A 8 -25.08 -16.06 47.54
C GLU A 8 -23.79 -15.86 46.74
N LYS A 9 -22.92 -16.88 46.70
CA LYS A 9 -21.69 -16.83 45.91
C LYS A 9 -22.08 -16.58 44.45
N CYS A 10 -21.71 -15.42 43.90
CA CYS A 10 -21.91 -15.15 42.48
C CYS A 10 -21.18 -16.23 41.65
N SER A 11 -21.91 -16.97 40.83
CA SER A 11 -21.39 -18.02 39.97
C SER A 11 -20.55 -17.41 38.84
N HIS A 12 -19.23 -17.41 39.01
CA HIS A 12 -18.28 -17.02 37.98
C HIS A 12 -17.22 -18.11 37.80
N LEU A 13 -16.57 -18.14 36.63
CA LEU A 13 -15.68 -19.23 36.18
C LEU A 13 -14.51 -19.55 37.16
N PHE A 14 -14.20 -18.61 38.06
CA PHE A 14 -13.09 -18.69 39.03
C PHE A 14 -13.56 -18.76 40.49
N VAL A 15 -14.86 -18.97 40.76
CA VAL A 15 -15.47 -18.86 42.11
C VAL A 15 -14.88 -19.83 43.16
N ASP A 16 -14.29 -20.95 42.72
CA ASP A 16 -13.67 -21.97 43.57
C ASP A 16 -12.14 -21.98 43.48
N THR A 17 -11.55 -20.98 42.82
CA THR A 17 -10.09 -20.85 42.74
C THR A 17 -9.57 -19.95 43.86
N GLY A 18 -8.51 -20.37 44.57
CA GLY A 18 -7.84 -19.56 45.60
C GLY A 18 -6.97 -18.42 45.05
N LEU A 19 -7.25 -17.98 43.82
CA LEU A 19 -6.46 -16.97 43.12
C LEU A 19 -6.89 -15.56 43.58
N PRO A 20 -5.94 -14.61 43.71
CA PRO A 20 -6.30 -13.22 43.98
C PRO A 20 -7.05 -12.61 42.79
N ASP A 21 -7.98 -11.68 43.04
CA ASP A 21 -8.83 -11.01 42.03
C ASP A 21 -8.01 -10.40 40.88
N LEU A 22 -6.82 -9.88 41.18
CA LEU A 22 -5.89 -9.35 40.18
C LEU A 22 -5.42 -10.43 39.19
N ALA A 23 -5.12 -11.64 39.67
CA ALA A 23 -4.71 -12.76 38.83
C ALA A 23 -5.86 -13.24 37.95
N VAL A 24 -7.07 -13.32 38.50
CA VAL A 24 -8.30 -13.64 37.74
C VAL A 24 -8.54 -12.59 36.65
N GLY A 25 -8.41 -11.30 36.96
CA GLY A 25 -8.53 -10.21 36.01
C GLY A 25 -7.50 -10.29 34.88
N LEU A 26 -6.22 -10.57 35.20
CA LEU A 26 -5.16 -10.76 34.22
C LEU A 26 -5.39 -11.96 33.30
N ILE A 27 -5.87 -13.10 33.83
CA ILE A 27 -6.19 -14.29 33.05
C ILE A 27 -7.35 -14.01 32.09
N LEU A 28 -8.42 -13.36 32.57
CA LEU A 28 -9.57 -12.99 31.74
C LEU A 28 -9.20 -11.96 30.66
N LEU A 29 -8.35 -10.99 30.98
CA LEU A 29 -7.85 -10.02 30.01
C LEU A 29 -7.00 -10.71 28.94
N ALA A 30 -6.06 -11.57 29.35
CA ALA A 30 -5.21 -12.30 28.41
C ALA A 30 -6.04 -13.24 27.51
N GLY A 31 -7.01 -13.96 28.09
CA GLY A 31 -7.92 -14.84 27.37
C GLY A 31 -8.82 -14.11 26.38
N SER A 32 -9.44 -13.00 26.80
CA SER A 32 -10.29 -12.19 25.92
C SER A 32 -9.49 -11.54 24.79
N LEU A 33 -8.27 -11.05 25.07
CA LEU A 33 -7.38 -10.51 24.05
C LEU A 33 -6.93 -11.59 23.05
N ALA A 34 -6.56 -12.78 23.53
CA ALA A 34 -6.17 -13.90 22.67
C ALA A 34 -7.33 -14.36 21.77
N LEU A 35 -8.54 -14.47 22.32
CA LEU A 35 -9.74 -14.83 21.57
C LEU A 35 -10.08 -13.76 20.51
N LEU A 36 -10.06 -12.48 20.89
CA LEU A 36 -10.30 -11.36 19.99
C LEU A 36 -9.28 -11.34 18.85
N CYS A 37 -7.99 -11.49 19.16
CA CYS A 37 -6.93 -11.56 18.16
C CYS A 37 -7.11 -12.76 17.22
N THR A 38 -7.42 -13.94 17.76
CA THR A 38 -7.63 -15.16 16.96
C THR A 38 -8.86 -15.00 16.05
N CYS A 39 -9.96 -14.48 16.58
CA CYS A 39 -11.17 -14.20 15.82
C CYS A 39 -10.90 -13.22 14.68
N LEU A 40 -10.20 -12.12 14.95
CA LEU A 40 -9.85 -11.12 13.93
C LEU A 40 -8.96 -11.73 12.84
N ILE A 41 -7.96 -12.53 13.22
CA ILE A 41 -7.07 -13.21 12.26
C ILE A 41 -7.85 -14.19 11.38
N LEU A 42 -8.71 -15.03 11.99
CA LEU A 42 -9.52 -16.00 11.26
C LEU A 42 -10.49 -15.30 10.31
N LEU A 43 -11.15 -14.24 10.77
CA LEU A 43 -12.05 -13.43 9.95
C LEU A 43 -11.31 -12.85 8.73
N VAL A 44 -10.13 -12.26 8.94
CA VAL A 44 -9.32 -11.70 7.84
C VAL A 44 -8.83 -12.80 6.89
N LYS A 45 -8.42 -13.97 7.41
CA LYS A 45 -7.98 -15.11 6.57
C LYS A 45 -9.13 -15.68 5.75
N MET A 46 -10.31 -15.86 6.35
CA MET A 46 -11.52 -16.33 5.66
C MET A 46 -11.94 -15.35 4.58
N LEU A 47 -12.02 -14.06 4.91
CA LEU A 47 -12.36 -13.00 3.97
C LEU A 47 -11.36 -12.96 2.81
N SER A 48 -10.06 -13.04 3.09
CA SER A 48 -9.02 -13.09 2.06
C SER A 48 -9.10 -14.33 1.18
N ALA A 49 -9.38 -15.51 1.74
CA ALA A 49 -9.48 -16.75 0.99
C ALA A 49 -10.68 -16.76 0.02
N LEU A 50 -11.86 -16.36 0.51
CA LEU A 50 -13.10 -16.35 -0.27
C LEU A 50 -13.06 -15.36 -1.44
N LEU A 51 -12.41 -14.21 -1.21
CA LEU A 51 -12.44 -13.11 -2.15
C LEU A 51 -11.29 -13.12 -3.14
N LYS A 52 -10.16 -13.76 -2.84
CA LYS A 52 -8.99 -13.79 -3.76
C LYS A 52 -9.36 -14.27 -5.17
N GLY A 53 -10.20 -15.31 -5.30
CA GLY A 53 -10.63 -15.82 -6.61
C GLY A 53 -11.55 -14.85 -7.36
N HIS A 54 -12.61 -14.38 -6.70
CA HIS A 54 -13.60 -13.47 -7.30
C HIS A 54 -13.00 -12.09 -7.61
N VAL A 55 -12.18 -11.55 -6.72
CA VAL A 55 -11.46 -10.28 -6.90
C VAL A 55 -10.49 -10.40 -8.07
N ALA A 56 -9.69 -11.46 -8.13
CA ALA A 56 -8.76 -11.67 -9.23
C ALA A 56 -9.50 -11.80 -10.57
N ALA A 57 -10.61 -12.54 -10.63
CA ALA A 57 -11.42 -12.68 -11.84
C ALA A 57 -12.04 -11.35 -12.30
N ALA A 58 -12.63 -10.58 -11.38
CA ALA A 58 -13.19 -9.26 -11.68
C ALA A 58 -12.11 -8.30 -12.19
N ILE A 59 -10.94 -8.32 -11.56
CA ILE A 59 -9.81 -7.49 -11.97
C ILE A 59 -9.29 -7.93 -13.34
N GLN A 60 -9.11 -9.22 -13.60
CA GLN A 60 -8.70 -9.72 -14.92
C GLN A 60 -9.67 -9.31 -16.03
N LYS A 61 -10.98 -9.32 -15.75
CA LYS A 61 -11.98 -8.82 -16.70
C LYS A 61 -11.76 -7.35 -17.04
N VAL A 62 -11.44 -6.53 -16.05
CA VAL A 62 -11.18 -5.08 -16.23
C VAL A 62 -9.84 -4.82 -16.91
N ILE A 63 -8.80 -5.59 -16.60
CA ILE A 63 -7.49 -5.54 -17.28
C ILE A 63 -7.66 -5.83 -18.77
N ASN A 64 -8.46 -6.83 -19.13
CA ASN A 64 -8.68 -7.23 -20.52
C ASN A 64 -9.66 -6.31 -21.25
N THR A 65 -10.37 -5.43 -20.51
CA THR A 65 -11.26 -4.43 -21.10
C THR A 65 -10.46 -3.18 -21.43
N ASP A 66 -9.78 -3.20 -22.58
CA ASP A 66 -9.18 -2.00 -23.15
C ASP A 66 -10.17 -1.32 -24.10
N PHE A 67 -10.49 -0.06 -23.79
CA PHE A 67 -11.29 0.77 -24.69
C PHE A 67 -10.43 1.23 -25.87
N PRO A 68 -10.94 1.17 -27.12
CA PRO A 68 -10.23 1.68 -28.28
C PRO A 68 -10.00 3.19 -28.18
N ALA A 69 -8.95 3.68 -28.85
CA ALA A 69 -8.71 5.12 -28.98
C ALA A 69 -9.94 5.80 -29.62
N PRO A 70 -10.40 6.98 -29.14
CA PRO A 70 -9.77 7.90 -28.18
C PRO A 70 -10.14 7.71 -26.69
N PHE A 71 -10.93 6.69 -26.34
CA PHE A 71 -11.48 6.53 -24.98
C PHE A 71 -10.56 5.78 -24.01
N THR A 72 -9.26 5.69 -24.30
CA THR A 72 -8.28 4.99 -23.45
C THR A 72 -8.24 5.54 -22.02
N TRP A 73 -8.55 6.82 -21.81
CA TRP A 73 -8.62 7.43 -20.48
C TRP A 73 -9.71 6.80 -19.60
N LEU A 74 -10.81 6.31 -20.19
CA LEU A 74 -11.94 5.71 -19.49
C LEU A 74 -11.56 4.39 -18.81
N THR A 75 -10.59 3.65 -19.35
CA THR A 75 -10.09 2.39 -18.76
C THR A 75 -9.68 2.57 -17.31
N GLY A 76 -8.97 3.64 -17.00
CA GLY A 76 -8.49 3.92 -15.65
C GLY A 76 -9.60 4.36 -14.69
N TYR A 77 -10.62 5.10 -15.18
CA TYR A 77 -11.78 5.43 -14.35
C TYR A 77 -12.67 4.21 -14.10
N LEU A 78 -12.83 3.32 -15.08
CA LEU A 78 -13.50 2.04 -14.89
C LEU A 78 -12.78 1.19 -13.85
N ALA A 79 -11.45 1.12 -13.92
CA ALA A 79 -10.61 0.46 -12.92
C ALA A 79 -10.79 1.07 -11.52
N MET A 80 -10.93 2.39 -11.43
CA MET A 80 -11.22 3.08 -10.17
C MET A 80 -12.60 2.73 -9.61
N VAL A 81 -13.65 2.72 -10.44
CA VAL A 81 -15.01 2.32 -10.03
C VAL A 81 -15.01 0.87 -9.55
N VAL A 82 -14.32 -0.02 -10.25
CA VAL A 82 -14.19 -1.42 -9.85
C VAL A 82 -13.47 -1.54 -8.52
N GLY A 83 -12.34 -0.84 -8.33
CA GLY A 83 -11.62 -0.83 -7.05
C GLY A 83 -12.51 -0.36 -5.89
N ALA A 84 -13.32 0.68 -6.13
CA ALA A 84 -14.27 1.21 -5.14
C ALA A 84 -15.38 0.21 -4.82
N GLY A 85 -16.02 -0.37 -5.85
CA GLY A 85 -17.08 -1.36 -5.70
C GLY A 85 -16.59 -2.63 -5.01
N MET A 86 -15.43 -3.14 -5.41
CA MET A 86 -14.79 -4.30 -4.77
C MET A 86 -14.51 -4.02 -3.30
N THR A 87 -13.95 -2.86 -2.97
CA THR A 87 -13.64 -2.53 -1.57
C THR A 87 -14.91 -2.26 -0.76
N PHE A 88 -15.95 -1.72 -1.37
CA PHE A 88 -17.26 -1.56 -0.71
C PHE A 88 -17.90 -2.91 -0.36
N VAL A 89 -17.88 -3.87 -1.29
CA VAL A 89 -18.42 -5.23 -1.06
C VAL A 89 -17.59 -5.98 -0.02
N VAL A 90 -16.27 -5.90 -0.13
CA VAL A 90 -15.34 -6.61 0.74
C VAL A 90 -15.18 -5.92 2.11
N GLN A 91 -15.48 -4.63 2.19
CA GLN A 91 -15.26 -3.74 3.34
C GLN A 91 -13.82 -3.75 3.90
N SER A 92 -12.86 -4.23 3.10
CA SER A 92 -11.47 -4.34 3.51
C SER A 92 -10.55 -3.99 2.35
N SER A 93 -9.94 -2.81 2.42
CA SER A 93 -8.91 -2.38 1.48
C SER A 93 -7.64 -3.22 1.60
N SER A 94 -7.33 -3.77 2.78
CA SER A 94 -6.16 -4.63 2.97
C SER A 94 -6.29 -5.98 2.25
N VAL A 95 -7.51 -6.57 2.23
CA VAL A 95 -7.80 -7.77 1.45
C VAL A 95 -7.68 -7.47 -0.05
N PHE A 96 -8.21 -6.33 -0.50
CA PHE A 96 -8.08 -5.88 -1.89
C PHE A 96 -6.61 -5.70 -2.29
N THR A 97 -5.82 -4.94 -1.53
CA THR A 97 -4.39 -4.71 -1.83
C THR A 97 -3.59 -6.02 -1.80
N SER A 98 -3.92 -6.94 -0.89
CA SER A 98 -3.27 -8.25 -0.80
C SER A 98 -3.60 -9.18 -1.98
N ALA A 99 -4.77 -9.01 -2.60
CA ALA A 99 -5.15 -9.77 -3.80
C ALA A 99 -4.45 -9.23 -5.05
N ILE A 100 -4.30 -7.91 -5.19
CA ILE A 100 -3.68 -7.31 -6.37
C ILE A 100 -2.15 -7.40 -6.35
N THR A 101 -1.51 -7.39 -5.17
CA THR A 101 -0.05 -7.37 -5.05
C THR A 101 0.65 -8.55 -5.75
N PRO A 102 0.20 -9.82 -5.58
CA PRO A 102 0.76 -10.95 -6.32
C PRO A 102 0.55 -10.83 -7.84
N LEU A 103 -0.61 -10.33 -8.29
CA LEU A 103 -0.91 -10.14 -9.72
C LEU A 103 0.00 -9.10 -10.36
N ILE A 104 0.38 -8.05 -9.61
CA ILE A 104 1.39 -7.08 -10.03
C ILE A 104 2.77 -7.74 -10.07
N GLY A 105 3.12 -8.54 -9.05
CA GLY A 105 4.38 -9.29 -8.99
C GLY A 105 4.56 -10.30 -10.12
N LEU A 106 3.47 -10.93 -10.59
CA LEU A 106 3.43 -11.84 -11.73
C LEU A 106 3.37 -11.12 -13.09
N GLY A 107 3.23 -9.78 -13.10
CA GLY A 107 3.12 -8.99 -14.33
C GLY A 107 1.76 -9.03 -15.01
N VAL A 108 0.75 -9.66 -14.41
CA VAL A 108 -0.63 -9.70 -14.92
C VAL A 108 -1.26 -8.30 -14.86
N ILE A 109 -0.96 -7.54 -13.80
CA ILE A 109 -1.39 -6.15 -13.64
C ILE A 109 -0.18 -5.23 -13.76
N SER A 110 -0.22 -4.27 -14.69
CA SER A 110 0.76 -3.19 -14.74
C SER A 110 0.57 -2.21 -13.57
N ILE A 111 1.65 -1.59 -13.11
CA ILE A 111 1.60 -0.58 -12.02
C ILE A 111 0.66 0.59 -12.42
N GLU A 112 0.57 0.90 -13.71
CA GLU A 112 -0.32 1.90 -14.28
C GLU A 112 -1.80 1.56 -14.10
N ARG A 113 -2.17 0.28 -14.16
CA ARG A 113 -3.54 -0.19 -13.90
C ARG A 113 -3.80 -0.41 -12.40
N ALA A 114 -2.77 -0.80 -11.64
CA ALA A 114 -2.86 -0.94 -10.19
C ALA A 114 -3.12 0.39 -9.47
N TYR A 115 -2.59 1.50 -9.99
CA TYR A 115 -2.77 2.82 -9.38
C TYR A 115 -4.25 3.25 -9.30
N PRO A 116 -5.02 3.34 -10.40
CA PRO A 116 -6.44 3.68 -10.32
C PRO A 116 -7.26 2.66 -9.52
N LEU A 117 -6.94 1.36 -9.59
CA LEU A 117 -7.57 0.33 -8.75
C LEU A 117 -7.40 0.65 -7.26
N THR A 118 -6.20 1.06 -6.85
CA THR A 118 -5.89 1.41 -5.46
C THR A 118 -6.59 2.70 -5.05
N LEU A 119 -6.61 3.72 -5.92
CA LEU A 119 -7.37 4.96 -5.65
C LEU A 119 -8.87 4.67 -5.48
N GLY A 120 -9.42 3.79 -6.32
CA GLY A 120 -10.77 3.28 -6.18
C GLY A 120 -11.01 2.62 -4.83
N SER A 121 -10.09 1.72 -4.42
CA SER A 121 -10.17 1.06 -3.12
C SER A 121 -10.25 2.04 -1.95
N ASN A 122 -9.45 3.11 -1.99
CA ASN A 122 -9.51 4.16 -0.98
C ASN A 122 -10.87 4.86 -0.92
N ILE A 123 -11.51 5.12 -2.07
CA ILE A 123 -12.90 5.61 -2.09
C ILE A 123 -13.82 4.58 -1.44
N GLY A 124 -13.71 3.29 -1.79
CA GLY A 124 -14.56 2.25 -1.20
C GLY A 124 -14.49 2.18 0.33
N THR A 125 -13.30 2.40 0.92
CA THR A 125 -13.12 2.46 2.39
C THR A 125 -13.91 3.61 3.03
N THR A 126 -14.07 4.74 2.35
CA THR A 126 -14.84 5.88 2.87
C THR A 126 -16.32 5.57 2.99
N THR A 127 -16.86 4.71 2.11
CA THR A 127 -18.25 4.24 2.23
C THR A 127 -18.45 3.43 3.51
N THR A 128 -17.48 2.61 3.91
CA THR A 128 -17.51 1.89 5.19
C THR A 128 -17.52 2.87 6.36
N ALA A 129 -16.72 3.94 6.31
CA ALA A 129 -16.71 4.97 7.36
C ALA A 129 -18.06 5.69 7.46
N ILE A 130 -18.71 5.98 6.33
CA ILE A 130 -20.05 6.59 6.29
C ILE A 130 -21.09 5.66 6.91
N LEU A 131 -21.10 4.37 6.53
CA LEU A 131 -22.02 3.39 7.12
C LEU A 131 -21.81 3.23 8.63
N ALA A 132 -20.56 3.17 9.08
CA ALA A 132 -20.22 3.10 10.50
C ALA A 132 -20.66 4.35 11.27
N ALA A 133 -20.53 5.54 10.66
CA ALA A 133 -21.01 6.78 11.24
C ALA A 133 -22.55 6.81 11.37
N LEU A 134 -23.27 6.30 10.37
CA LEU A 134 -24.74 6.19 10.40
C LEU A 134 -25.24 5.19 11.47
N ALA A 135 -24.44 4.19 11.81
CA ALA A 135 -24.73 3.24 12.89
C ALA A 135 -24.38 3.78 14.29
N SER A 136 -23.80 4.98 14.41
CA SER A 136 -23.41 5.54 15.71
C SER A 136 -24.63 6.06 16.50
N PRO A 137 -24.58 6.03 17.85
CA PRO A 137 -25.64 6.61 18.70
C PRO A 137 -25.90 8.09 18.38
N ARG A 138 -27.15 8.55 18.55
CA ARG A 138 -27.59 9.93 18.19
C ARG A 138 -26.68 11.03 18.73
N GLU A 139 -26.19 10.87 19.96
CA GLU A 139 -25.32 11.84 20.63
C GLU A 139 -23.99 12.06 19.89
N LYS A 140 -23.45 11.01 19.24
CA LYS A 140 -22.17 11.05 18.53
C LYS A 140 -22.32 11.10 17.02
N LEU A 141 -23.53 10.89 16.49
CA LEU A 141 -23.81 10.78 15.06
C LEU A 141 -23.28 11.97 14.26
N ALA A 142 -23.48 13.20 14.72
CA ALA A 142 -22.97 14.40 14.04
C ALA A 142 -21.44 14.38 13.92
N SER A 143 -20.73 14.08 15.02
CA SER A 143 -19.27 14.01 15.04
C SER A 143 -18.71 12.86 14.20
N SER A 144 -19.27 11.65 14.31
CA SER A 144 -18.85 10.48 13.53
C SER A 144 -19.07 10.72 12.03
N PHE A 145 -20.21 11.31 11.66
CA PHE A 145 -20.54 11.59 10.27
C PHE A 145 -19.66 12.69 9.68
N GLN A 146 -19.35 13.74 10.45
CA GLN A 146 -18.39 14.76 10.05
C GLN A 146 -17.01 14.14 9.76
N ILE A 147 -16.51 13.26 10.63
CA ILE A 147 -15.22 12.57 10.41
C ILE A 147 -15.28 11.70 9.14
N ALA A 148 -16.39 10.97 8.93
CA ALA A 148 -16.57 10.16 7.73
C ALA A 148 -16.59 11.00 6.44
N LEU A 149 -17.26 12.16 6.45
CA LEU A 149 -17.25 13.09 5.32
C LEU A 149 -15.88 13.73 5.09
N CYS A 150 -15.17 14.12 6.15
CA CYS A 150 -13.79 14.59 6.03
C CYS A 150 -12.92 13.53 5.35
N HIS A 151 -13.07 12.26 5.72
CA HIS A 151 -12.34 11.16 5.09
C HIS A 151 -12.73 10.97 3.62
N PHE A 152 -14.02 11.06 3.29
CA PHE A 152 -14.51 11.01 1.91
C PHE A 152 -13.92 12.14 1.05
N PHE A 153 -14.08 13.40 1.47
CA PHE A 153 -13.60 14.55 0.72
C PHE A 153 -12.08 14.62 0.61
N PHE A 154 -11.34 14.18 1.65
CA PHE A 154 -9.89 14.09 1.59
C PHE A 154 -9.43 13.11 0.49
N ASN A 155 -10.06 11.94 0.38
CA ASN A 155 -9.73 10.97 -0.66
C ASN A 155 -10.10 11.49 -2.06
N ILE A 156 -11.30 12.07 -2.22
CA ILE A 156 -11.73 12.61 -3.52
C ILE A 156 -10.85 13.78 -3.97
N SER A 157 -10.56 14.74 -3.08
CA SER A 157 -9.66 15.87 -3.40
C SER A 157 -8.25 15.40 -3.76
N GLY A 158 -7.71 14.42 -3.04
CA GLY A 158 -6.44 13.79 -3.38
C GLY A 158 -6.44 13.15 -4.77
N ILE A 159 -7.51 12.43 -5.12
CA ILE A 159 -7.65 11.85 -6.47
C ILE A 159 -7.70 12.94 -7.52
N LEU A 160 -8.52 13.98 -7.33
CA LEU A 160 -8.64 15.10 -8.27
C LEU A 160 -7.32 15.85 -8.47
N LEU A 161 -6.49 15.93 -7.43
CA LEU A 161 -5.17 16.56 -7.51
C LEU A 161 -4.14 15.70 -8.28
N TRP A 162 -4.10 14.39 -8.02
CA TRP A 162 -2.99 13.52 -8.45
C TRP A 162 -3.29 12.62 -9.66
N TYR A 163 -4.55 12.42 -10.04
CA TYR A 163 -4.94 11.43 -11.06
C TYR A 163 -5.34 11.99 -12.45
N PRO A 164 -6.16 13.07 -12.57
CA PRO A 164 -6.66 13.54 -13.85
C PRO A 164 -5.56 13.92 -14.84
N VAL A 165 -4.53 14.62 -14.36
CA VAL A 165 -3.43 15.11 -15.20
C VAL A 165 -2.32 14.06 -15.28
N PRO A 166 -1.96 13.55 -16.49
CA PRO A 166 -0.91 12.52 -16.62
C PRO A 166 0.45 12.93 -16.03
N CYS A 167 0.77 14.23 -16.06
CA CYS A 167 2.00 14.78 -15.49
C CYS A 167 2.04 14.71 -13.96
N THR A 168 0.89 14.80 -13.28
CA THR A 168 0.82 14.79 -11.81
C THR A 168 0.75 13.39 -11.23
N ARG A 169 0.75 12.33 -12.04
CA ARG A 169 0.80 10.92 -11.57
C ARG A 169 2.19 10.53 -11.01
N LEU A 170 2.74 11.39 -10.16
CA LEU A 170 4.01 11.26 -9.44
C LEU A 170 4.08 9.97 -8.61
N PRO A 171 3.01 9.49 -7.93
CA PRO A 171 3.07 8.25 -7.16
C PRO A 171 3.52 7.03 -7.98
N ILE A 172 3.12 6.93 -9.25
CA ILE A 172 3.55 5.83 -10.13
C ILE A 172 5.07 5.88 -10.36
N ARG A 173 5.61 7.09 -10.60
CA ARG A 173 7.05 7.28 -10.81
C ARG A 173 7.85 6.98 -9.56
N MET A 174 7.36 7.44 -8.40
CA MET A 174 7.97 7.20 -7.09
C MET A 174 7.96 5.71 -6.76
N ALA A 175 6.84 5.01 -6.97
CA ALA A 175 6.74 3.57 -6.74
C ALA A 175 7.75 2.78 -7.60
N LYS A 176 7.87 3.12 -8.89
CA LYS A 176 8.86 2.49 -9.79
C LYS A 176 10.31 2.79 -9.36
N ALA A 177 10.60 4.03 -8.97
CA ALA A 177 11.93 4.42 -8.51
C ALA A 177 12.32 3.68 -7.22
N LEU A 178 11.41 3.64 -6.24
CA LEU A 178 11.56 2.94 -4.97
C LEU A 178 11.74 1.43 -5.18
N GLY A 179 10.92 0.83 -6.06
CA GLY A 179 11.01 -0.58 -6.42
C GLY A 179 12.35 -0.95 -7.07
N ARG A 180 12.84 -0.15 -8.02
CA ARG A 180 14.16 -0.36 -8.64
C ARG A 180 15.31 -0.26 -7.63
N ARG A 181 15.25 0.68 -6.69
CA ARG A 181 16.26 0.82 -5.62
C ARG A 181 16.22 -0.36 -4.68
N THR A 182 15.04 -0.80 -4.30
CA THR A 182 14.83 -1.95 -3.41
C THR A 182 15.28 -3.25 -4.06
N ALA A 183 15.02 -3.43 -5.36
CA ALA A 183 15.50 -4.59 -6.11
C ALA A 183 17.04 -4.65 -6.16
N LYS A 184 17.70 -3.49 -6.19
CA LYS A 184 19.17 -3.39 -6.18
C LYS A 184 19.78 -3.57 -4.79
N TYR A 185 19.13 -3.04 -3.76
CA TYR A 185 19.63 -3.00 -2.38
C TYR A 185 18.58 -3.60 -1.44
N ARG A 186 18.62 -4.91 -1.16
CA ARG A 186 17.57 -5.58 -0.36
C ARG A 186 17.40 -4.99 1.05
N TRP A 187 18.49 -4.57 1.68
CA TRP A 187 18.47 -3.91 3.01
C TRP A 187 17.73 -2.57 3.00
N PHE A 188 17.64 -1.92 1.84
CA PHE A 188 16.95 -0.65 1.68
C PHE A 188 15.45 -0.78 1.98
N ALA A 189 14.81 -1.93 1.70
CA ALA A 189 13.41 -2.17 2.07
C ALA A 189 13.20 -2.08 3.58
N VAL A 190 14.07 -2.74 4.34
CA VAL A 190 14.00 -2.78 5.81
C VAL A 190 14.26 -1.39 6.38
N LEU A 191 15.29 -0.70 5.88
CA LEU A 191 15.56 0.68 6.28
C LEU A 191 14.37 1.60 5.98
N TYR A 192 13.80 1.51 4.78
CA TYR A 192 12.64 2.30 4.39
C TYR A 192 11.45 2.05 5.33
N LEU A 193 11.16 0.79 5.68
CA LEU A 193 10.10 0.47 6.63
C LEU A 193 10.37 1.07 8.02
N LEU A 194 11.57 0.87 8.56
CA LEU A 194 11.95 1.42 9.87
C LEU A 194 11.88 2.95 9.89
N VAL A 195 12.40 3.60 8.85
CA VAL A 195 12.43 5.07 8.81
C VAL A 195 11.03 5.63 8.58
N CYS A 196 10.32 5.20 7.54
CA CYS A 196 9.07 5.82 7.13
C CYS A 196 7.86 5.40 7.98
N PHE A 197 7.83 4.18 8.53
CA PHE A 197 6.69 3.68 9.29
C PHE A 197 6.88 3.70 10.80
N LEU A 198 8.12 3.75 11.30
CA LEU A 198 8.40 3.77 12.74
C LEU A 198 9.06 5.08 13.19
N LEU A 199 10.26 5.38 12.71
CA LEU A 199 11.07 6.49 13.23
C LEU A 199 10.46 7.86 12.90
N LEU A 200 10.06 8.09 11.64
CA LEU A 200 9.52 9.38 11.22
C LEU A 200 8.19 9.69 11.92
N PRO A 201 7.18 8.79 11.95
CA PRO A 201 5.95 9.05 12.72
C PRO A 201 6.23 9.26 14.21
N SER A 202 7.14 8.48 14.81
CA SER A 202 7.50 8.63 16.22
C SER A 202 8.19 9.96 16.51
N LEU A 203 9.07 10.41 15.60
CA LEU A 203 9.73 11.71 15.70
C LEU A 203 8.73 12.85 15.59
N VAL A 204 7.84 12.81 14.59
CA VAL A 204 6.79 13.82 14.41
C VAL A 204 5.86 13.85 15.62
N PHE A 205 5.48 12.69 16.15
CA PHE A 205 4.68 12.60 17.38
C PHE A 205 5.43 13.17 18.58
N GLY A 206 6.70 12.81 18.79
CA GLY A 206 7.53 13.33 19.87
C GLY A 206 7.71 14.85 19.81
N ILE A 207 7.93 15.40 18.61
CA ILE A 207 8.03 16.86 18.39
C ILE A 207 6.68 17.54 18.64
N SER A 208 5.57 16.90 18.22
CA SER A 208 4.21 17.41 18.46
C SER A 208 3.91 17.58 19.95
N MET A 209 4.39 16.66 20.79
CA MET A 209 4.25 16.74 22.26
C MET A 209 5.02 17.92 22.87
N ALA A 210 6.09 18.40 22.23
CA ALA A 210 6.86 19.57 22.66
C ALA A 210 6.20 20.91 22.26
N GLY A 211 5.05 20.87 21.59
CA GLY A 211 4.27 22.04 21.19
C GLY A 211 4.52 22.50 19.75
N TRP A 212 3.62 23.35 19.26
CA TRP A 212 3.63 23.80 17.86
C TRP A 212 4.90 24.58 17.47
N GLN A 213 5.53 25.27 18.43
CA GLN A 213 6.78 26.00 18.22
C GLN A 213 7.95 25.06 17.89
N ALA A 214 8.05 23.93 18.59
CA ALA A 214 9.05 22.91 18.29
C ALA A 214 8.78 22.27 16.92
N MET A 215 7.51 22.02 16.60
CA MET A 215 7.13 21.49 15.29
C MET A 215 7.48 22.42 14.14
N VAL A 216 7.25 23.73 14.28
CA VAL A 216 7.66 24.72 13.27
C VAL A 216 9.19 24.89 13.27
N GLY A 217 9.82 24.98 14.44
CA GLY A 217 11.27 25.18 14.56
C GLY A 217 12.10 24.06 13.95
N VAL A 218 11.66 22.80 14.08
CA VAL A 218 12.32 21.63 13.46
C VAL A 218 11.78 21.37 12.06
N GLY A 219 10.46 21.50 11.85
CA GLY A 219 9.81 21.18 10.59
C GLY A 219 10.10 22.17 9.47
N ALA A 220 10.16 23.47 9.76
CA ALA A 220 10.43 24.51 8.76
C ALA A 220 11.80 24.36 8.08
N PRO A 221 12.93 24.17 8.78
CA PRO A 221 14.22 23.98 8.11
C PRO A 221 14.28 22.69 7.30
N PHE A 222 13.70 21.58 7.79
CA PHE A 222 13.61 20.33 7.02
C PHE A 222 12.76 20.50 5.76
N GLY A 223 11.62 21.18 5.88
CA GLY A 223 10.73 21.49 4.76
C GLY A 223 11.40 22.41 3.73
N ALA A 224 12.10 23.44 4.17
CA ALA A 224 12.85 24.36 3.32
C ALA A 224 13.98 23.64 2.57
N LEU A 225 14.73 22.77 3.26
CA LEU A 225 15.77 21.94 2.64
C LEU A 225 15.18 21.00 1.58
N LEU A 226 14.07 20.32 1.89
CA LEU A 226 13.39 19.44 0.93
C LEU A 226 12.90 20.23 -0.28
N ALA A 227 12.27 21.39 -0.08
CA ALA A 227 11.81 22.27 -1.15
C ALA A 227 12.97 22.75 -2.03
N PHE A 228 14.11 23.12 -1.42
CA PHE A 228 15.32 23.48 -2.14
C PHE A 228 15.83 22.33 -3.00
N VAL A 229 15.96 21.12 -2.45
CA VAL A 229 16.42 19.93 -3.19
C VAL A 229 15.47 19.60 -4.35
N VAL A 230 14.16 19.67 -4.14
CA VAL A 230 13.15 19.43 -5.19
C VAL A 230 13.25 20.50 -6.28
N LEU A 231 13.38 21.78 -5.91
CA LEU A 231 13.52 22.89 -6.84
C LEU A 231 14.79 22.76 -7.69
N VAL A 232 15.93 22.46 -7.06
CA VAL A 232 17.20 22.25 -7.76
C VAL A 232 17.10 21.07 -8.73
N ASN A 233 16.57 19.92 -8.31
CA ASN A 233 16.39 18.78 -9.20
C ASN A 233 15.42 19.08 -10.36
N PHE A 234 14.37 19.88 -10.12
CA PHE A 234 13.46 20.33 -11.16
C PHE A 234 14.16 21.25 -12.17
N LEU A 235 14.95 22.22 -11.68
CA LEU A 235 15.72 23.14 -12.52
C LEU A 235 16.82 22.40 -13.31
N GLN A 236 17.51 21.42 -12.72
CA GLN A 236 18.48 20.56 -13.41
C GLN A 236 17.83 19.84 -14.60
N GLY A 237 16.60 19.34 -14.43
CA GLY A 237 15.89 18.60 -15.47
C GLY A 237 15.26 19.46 -16.57
N ARG A 238 14.91 20.73 -16.29
CA ARG A 238 14.18 21.61 -17.23
C ARG A 238 15.04 22.70 -17.86
N SER A 239 16.00 23.27 -17.13
CA SER A 239 16.91 24.30 -17.63
C SER A 239 18.24 24.31 -16.85
N PRO A 240 19.19 23.42 -17.20
CA PRO A 240 20.48 23.34 -16.50
C PRO A 240 21.34 24.60 -16.64
N GLY A 241 21.08 25.45 -17.64
CA GLY A 241 21.81 26.69 -17.88
C GLY A 241 21.55 27.82 -16.86
N HIS A 242 20.44 27.78 -16.13
CA HIS A 242 20.12 28.78 -15.08
C HIS A 242 20.73 28.44 -13.72
N LEU A 243 21.26 27.22 -13.56
CA LEU A 243 21.92 26.79 -12.33
C LEU A 243 23.43 27.06 -12.42
N PRO A 244 24.04 27.61 -11.37
CA PRO A 244 25.50 27.72 -11.31
C PRO A 244 26.13 26.32 -11.35
N ARG A 245 27.32 26.19 -11.97
CA ARG A 245 27.95 24.91 -12.35
C ARG A 245 28.02 23.88 -11.21
N TRP A 246 28.21 24.31 -9.97
CA TRP A 246 28.26 23.46 -8.78
C TRP A 246 26.92 22.85 -8.32
N LEU A 247 25.77 23.38 -8.77
CA LEU A 247 24.42 22.88 -8.48
C LEU A 247 23.82 22.15 -9.68
N GLN A 248 24.56 22.01 -10.77
CA GLN A 248 24.13 21.23 -11.94
C GLN A 248 24.27 19.73 -11.67
N THR A 249 25.23 19.32 -10.85
CA THR A 249 25.38 17.94 -10.36
C THR A 249 25.57 17.92 -8.85
N TRP A 250 25.12 16.86 -8.20
CA TRP A 250 25.31 16.65 -6.76
C TRP A 250 26.68 16.03 -6.42
N ASP A 251 27.66 16.12 -7.34
CA ASP A 251 28.98 15.49 -7.21
C ASP A 251 29.85 16.16 -6.15
N PHE A 252 29.55 17.41 -5.80
CA PHE A 252 30.22 18.13 -4.71
C PHE A 252 29.89 17.53 -3.32
N LEU A 253 28.74 16.83 -3.18
CA LEU A 253 28.36 16.22 -1.92
C LEU A 253 29.14 14.92 -1.68
N PRO A 254 29.44 14.59 -0.40
CA PRO A 254 30.02 13.31 -0.05
C PRO A 254 29.25 12.13 -0.66
N SER A 255 29.98 11.09 -1.06
CA SER A 255 29.41 9.96 -1.79
C SER A 255 28.27 9.22 -1.07
N TRP A 256 28.20 9.28 0.26
CA TRP A 256 27.12 8.70 1.06
C TRP A 256 25.79 9.48 0.95
N MET A 257 25.83 10.76 0.58
CA MET A 257 24.64 11.60 0.43
C MET A 257 23.98 11.46 -0.95
N HIS A 258 24.74 11.14 -2.00
CA HIS A 258 24.20 10.97 -3.35
C HIS A 258 24.20 9.50 -3.85
N SER A 259 24.87 8.58 -3.15
CA SER A 259 24.97 7.17 -3.55
C SER A 259 24.84 6.21 -2.37
N LEU A 260 24.07 5.14 -2.59
CA LEU A 260 23.90 4.05 -1.62
C LEU A 260 25.04 3.01 -1.67
N LYS A 261 25.94 3.08 -2.67
CA LYS A 261 27.06 2.12 -2.85
C LYS A 261 28.00 1.97 -1.63
N PRO A 262 28.45 3.05 -0.95
CA PRO A 262 29.35 2.90 0.19
C PRO A 262 28.68 2.18 1.37
N LEU A 263 27.43 2.53 1.67
CA LEU A 263 26.65 1.88 2.73
C LEU A 263 26.35 0.42 2.39
N ASP A 264 26.04 0.13 1.13
CA ASP A 264 25.85 -1.23 0.64
C ASP A 264 27.09 -2.11 0.82
N ARG A 265 28.30 -1.60 0.51
CA ARG A 265 29.55 -2.34 0.78
C ARG A 265 29.77 -2.64 2.26
N LEU A 266 29.39 -1.71 3.13
CA LEU A 266 29.55 -1.85 4.58
C LEU A 266 28.57 -2.89 5.13
N ILE A 267 27.31 -2.81 4.72
CA ILE A 267 26.28 -3.79 5.09
C ILE A 267 26.63 -5.17 4.51
N ALA A 268 27.05 -5.25 3.25
CA ALA A 268 27.47 -6.51 2.64
C ALA A 268 28.66 -7.13 3.37
N ARG A 269 29.64 -6.34 3.82
CA ARG A 269 30.75 -6.85 4.66
C ARG A 269 30.24 -7.37 6.01
N ALA A 270 29.36 -6.61 6.68
CA ALA A 270 28.79 -7.01 7.95
C ALA A 270 27.92 -8.28 7.84
N THR A 271 27.17 -8.45 6.74
CA THR A 271 26.31 -9.62 6.52
C THR A 271 27.07 -10.81 5.93
N LEU A 272 28.10 -10.62 5.08
CA LEU A 272 28.97 -11.68 4.55
C LEU A 272 29.93 -12.24 5.62
N CYS A 273 30.27 -11.47 6.65
CA CYS A 273 30.93 -12.02 7.84
C CYS A 273 30.05 -13.03 8.60
N TYR A 274 28.72 -13.03 8.36
CA TYR A 274 27.76 -13.95 8.97
C TYR A 274 27.12 -14.95 8.00
N ALA A 275 27.13 -14.68 6.69
CA ALA A 275 26.54 -15.53 5.67
C ALA A 275 27.62 -16.33 4.94
N ARG A 276 27.63 -17.67 5.14
CA ARG A 276 28.24 -18.59 4.16
C ARG A 276 27.65 -18.29 2.78
N PRO A 277 28.40 -18.51 1.68
CA PRO A 277 27.89 -18.27 0.34
C PRO A 277 26.63 -19.11 0.12
N GLU A 278 25.47 -18.47 -0.06
CA GLU A 278 24.30 -19.20 -0.57
C GLU A 278 24.58 -19.64 -2.00
N PRO A 279 24.25 -20.90 -2.37
CA PRO A 279 24.33 -21.33 -3.75
C PRO A 279 23.40 -20.45 -4.59
N ARG A 280 23.91 -19.99 -5.75
CA ARG A 280 23.14 -19.23 -6.74
C ARG A 280 21.78 -19.89 -6.94
N SER A 281 20.71 -19.19 -6.59
CA SER A 281 19.34 -19.61 -6.92
C SER A 281 19.27 -19.92 -8.42
N PRO A 282 18.74 -21.08 -8.83
CA PRO A 282 18.61 -21.41 -10.24
C PRO A 282 17.77 -20.34 -10.95
N PRO A 283 18.03 -20.08 -12.24
CA PRO A 283 17.24 -19.13 -13.01
C PRO A 283 15.76 -19.49 -12.90
N LEU A 284 14.92 -18.50 -12.58
CA LEU A 284 13.47 -18.68 -12.58
C LEU A 284 13.05 -19.28 -13.92
N PRO A 285 12.29 -20.38 -13.94
CA PRO A 285 11.83 -20.98 -15.18
C PRO A 285 11.03 -19.94 -15.97
N ALA A 286 11.39 -19.78 -17.25
CA ALA A 286 10.63 -18.96 -18.17
C ALA A 286 9.22 -19.56 -18.30
N ARG A 287 8.20 -18.78 -17.95
CA ARG A 287 6.81 -18.98 -18.37
C ARG A 287 6.25 -20.39 -18.11
N VAL A 288 5.98 -20.71 -16.86
CA VAL A 288 5.05 -21.80 -16.53
C VAL A 288 3.79 -21.15 -15.96
N PHE A 289 2.93 -20.62 -16.83
CA PHE A 289 1.50 -20.32 -16.53
C PHE A 289 0.68 -19.88 -17.78
N LEU A 290 1.17 -20.14 -19.00
CA LEU A 290 0.42 -19.87 -20.25
C LEU A 290 0.09 -21.13 -21.07
N GLU A 291 0.39 -22.33 -20.56
CA GLU A 291 0.17 -23.60 -21.29
C GLU A 291 -1.14 -24.33 -20.93
N GLU A 292 -1.98 -23.78 -20.03
CA GLU A 292 -3.28 -24.40 -19.66
C GLU A 292 -4.51 -23.55 -20.02
N LEU A 293 -4.40 -22.60 -20.93
CA LEU A 293 -5.56 -21.99 -21.56
C LEU A 293 -5.69 -22.53 -22.98
N PRO A 294 -6.86 -23.07 -23.38
CA PRO A 294 -7.06 -23.51 -24.76
C PRO A 294 -6.79 -22.34 -25.70
N PRO A 295 -6.17 -22.57 -26.87
CA PRO A 295 -5.88 -21.50 -27.82
C PRO A 295 -7.18 -20.77 -28.16
N ALA A 296 -7.16 -19.44 -28.02
CA ALA A 296 -8.25 -18.59 -28.46
C ALA A 296 -8.57 -18.91 -29.93
N THR A 297 -9.79 -19.33 -30.20
CA THR A 297 -10.28 -19.54 -31.55
C THR A 297 -10.20 -18.20 -32.31
N PRO A 298 -9.53 -18.14 -33.46
CA PRO A 298 -9.50 -16.92 -34.25
C PRO A 298 -10.92 -16.62 -34.77
N SER A 299 -11.40 -15.41 -34.47
CA SER A 299 -12.64 -14.88 -35.05
C SER A 299 -12.53 -14.87 -36.58
N PRO A 300 -13.52 -15.36 -37.33
CA PRO A 300 -13.46 -15.42 -38.78
C PRO A 300 -13.75 -14.04 -39.36
N ARG A 301 -12.72 -13.18 -39.47
CA ARG A 301 -12.73 -11.94 -40.28
C ARG A 301 -11.35 -11.31 -40.27
N LEU A 302 -10.44 -11.84 -41.10
CA LEU A 302 -9.46 -11.11 -41.92
C LEU A 302 -8.57 -12.14 -42.64
N ALA A 303 -9.12 -12.81 -43.65
CA ALA A 303 -8.30 -13.46 -44.66
C ALA A 303 -7.93 -12.39 -45.70
N LEU A 304 -6.74 -11.81 -45.57
CA LEU A 304 -6.12 -11.04 -46.65
C LEU A 304 -5.33 -12.03 -47.53
N PRO A 305 -5.53 -12.06 -48.86
CA PRO A 305 -4.79 -12.95 -49.73
C PRO A 305 -3.33 -12.48 -49.86
N VAL A 306 -2.40 -13.36 -49.53
CA VAL A 306 -0.96 -13.17 -49.75
C VAL A 306 -0.67 -13.41 -51.23
N HIS A 307 -0.25 -12.36 -51.93
CA HIS A 307 0.27 -12.45 -53.30
C HIS A 307 1.63 -13.15 -53.31
N HIS A 308 1.72 -14.25 -54.06
CA HIS A 308 2.98 -14.84 -54.46
C HIS A 308 3.69 -13.95 -55.49
N GLY A 309 4.98 -13.66 -55.25
CA GLY A 309 5.89 -13.06 -56.20
C GLY A 309 7.31 -13.55 -55.92
N ALA A 310 7.77 -14.49 -56.74
CA ALA A 310 9.11 -15.07 -56.74
C ALA A 310 10.05 -14.28 -57.66
N THR A 311 11.30 -14.07 -57.24
CA THR A 311 12.58 -14.16 -58.03
C THR A 311 13.75 -13.60 -57.19
N ARG A 312 14.68 -14.45 -56.72
CA ARG A 312 16.08 -14.60 -57.22
C ARG A 312 16.65 -13.41 -58.00
N LEU A 313 17.55 -12.65 -57.38
CA LEU A 313 18.99 -12.58 -57.64
C LEU A 313 19.67 -11.80 -56.51
#